data_AF-A0A3D1RAA7-F1
#
_entry.id   AF-A0A3D1RAA7-F1
#
_cell.length_a   1.000
_cell.length_b   1.000
_cell.length_c   1.000
_cell.angle_alpha   90.00
_cell.angle_beta   90.00
_cell.angle_gamma   90.00
#
_symmetry.space_group_name_H-M   'P 1'
#
loop_
_entity.id
_entity.type
_entity.pdbx_description
1 polymer ?
#
loop_
_entity_poly.entity_id
_entity_poly.type
_entity_poly.pdbx_seq_one_letter_code
_entity_poly.pdbx_strand_id
1 'polypeptide(L)' 'MSRPWRLIPVLAALALAACGEDPPEVKDPVCGNGAVETGEVCDDGNTVSGDGCRADCKGTEVCGDGLKDDGEVCDDGNTV' A
#
# COMPACT_ATOMS: atom_id res chain seq x y z
N MET A 1 -1.53 63.68 22.05
CA MET A 1 -2.70 62.88 21.65
C MET A 1 -2.23 61.77 20.72
N SER A 2 -2.33 60.54 21.21
CA SER A 2 -2.56 59.30 20.46
C SER A 2 -1.58 58.94 19.33
N ARG A 3 -0.50 58.22 19.67
CA ARG A 3 0.08 57.23 18.73
C ARG A 3 -0.89 56.05 18.73
N PRO A 4 -1.74 55.84 17.71
CA PRO A 4 -2.58 54.67 17.72
C PRO A 4 -1.66 53.48 17.43
N TRP A 5 -1.60 52.54 18.37
CA TRP A 5 -1.16 51.17 18.15
C TRP A 5 -2.04 50.58 17.04
N ARG A 6 -1.71 50.84 15.78
CA ARG A 6 -2.27 50.16 14.61
C ARG A 6 -1.31 49.01 14.34
N LEU A 7 -1.40 47.90 15.09
CA LEU A 7 -2.25 46.77 14.71
C LEU A 7 -2.17 46.58 13.20
N ILE A 8 -1.20 45.74 12.81
CA ILE A 8 -1.04 45.19 11.47
C ILE A 8 -2.42 44.68 11.04
N PRO A 9 -3.10 45.28 10.06
CA PRO A 9 -4.24 44.63 9.45
C PRO A 9 -3.66 43.49 8.60
N VAL A 10 -3.61 42.29 9.19
CA VAL A 10 -3.40 41.03 8.48
C VAL A 10 -4.65 40.80 7.62
N LEU A 11 -4.84 41.59 6.58
CA LEU A 11 -6.08 41.64 5.79
C LEU A 11 -5.83 41.79 4.27
N ALA A 12 -4.63 41.49 3.78
CA ALA A 12 -4.36 41.43 2.34
C ALA A 12 -3.23 40.45 2.00
N ALA A 13 -3.43 39.18 2.32
CA ALA A 13 -2.86 38.04 1.60
C ALA A 13 -3.80 36.85 1.79
N LEU A 14 -5.06 37.05 1.42
CA LEU A 14 -6.06 36.00 1.37
C LEU A 14 -5.66 35.04 0.23
N ALA A 15 -5.25 33.83 0.61
CA ALA A 15 -4.97 32.64 -0.22
C ALA A 15 -3.70 32.64 -1.10
N LEU A 16 -2.52 32.53 -0.48
CA LEU A 16 -1.25 32.22 -1.18
C LEU A 16 -0.87 30.73 -1.22
N ALA A 17 -1.77 29.80 -0.92
CA ALA A 17 -1.50 28.35 -1.06
C ALA A 17 -2.79 27.54 -0.88
N ALA A 18 -3.69 27.60 -1.85
CA ALA A 18 -4.74 26.59 -1.98
C ALA A 18 -4.70 26.05 -3.41
N CYS A 19 -3.58 25.42 -3.73
CA CYS A 19 -3.58 24.18 -4.51
C CYS A 19 -2.75 23.19 -3.71
N GLY A 20 -3.25 22.85 -2.51
CA GLY A 20 -3.15 21.47 -2.05
C GLY A 20 -4.10 20.66 -2.93
N GLU A 21 -3.74 20.53 -4.19
CA GLU A 21 -4.17 19.40 -4.99
C GLU A 21 -3.26 18.28 -4.52
N ASP A 22 -3.44 17.79 -3.29
CA ASP A 22 -2.85 16.51 -2.93
C ASP A 22 -3.46 15.55 -3.95
N PRO A 23 -2.68 15.04 -4.92
CA PRO A 23 -3.18 14.00 -5.80
C PRO A 23 -3.68 12.90 -4.86
N PRO A 24 -4.76 12.17 -5.18
CA PRO A 24 -5.08 10.99 -4.39
C PRO A 24 -3.79 10.18 -4.31
N GLU A 25 -3.26 10.00 -3.10
CA GLU A 25 -2.10 9.17 -2.86
C GLU A 25 -2.51 7.79 -3.36
N VAL A 26 -2.13 7.48 -4.60
CA VAL A 26 -2.28 6.14 -5.14
C VAL A 26 -1.28 5.35 -4.34
N LYS A 27 -1.78 4.74 -3.26
CA LYS A 27 -0.99 3.75 -2.55
C LYS A 27 -0.78 2.62 -3.54
N ASP A 28 0.45 2.54 -4.03
CA ASP A 28 0.86 1.39 -4.81
C ASP A 28 0.65 0.15 -3.94
N PRO A 29 0.08 -0.94 -4.50
CA PRO A 29 -0.11 -2.17 -3.74
C PRO A 29 1.23 -2.67 -3.21
N VAL A 30 1.30 -2.95 -1.91
CA VAL A 30 2.52 -3.41 -1.23
C VAL A 30 2.31 -4.81 -0.67
N CYS A 31 2.88 -5.79 -1.37
CA CYS A 31 2.90 -7.16 -0.91
C CYS A 31 3.63 -7.32 0.42
N GLY A 32 2.98 -7.99 1.36
CA GLY A 32 3.45 -8.26 2.71
C GLY A 32 3.11 -7.17 3.72
N ASN A 33 2.11 -6.32 3.46
CA ASN A 33 1.67 -5.27 4.38
C ASN A 33 0.49 -5.70 5.28
N GLY A 34 -0.05 -6.89 5.04
CA GLY A 34 -1.16 -7.52 5.76
C GLY A 34 -2.54 -7.14 5.22
N ALA A 35 -2.61 -6.47 4.07
CA ALA A 35 -3.85 -6.01 3.45
C ALA A 35 -3.83 -6.32 1.95
N VAL A 36 -4.84 -7.06 1.48
CA VAL A 36 -4.99 -7.34 0.05
C VAL A 36 -5.38 -6.07 -0.70
N GLU A 37 -4.46 -5.54 -1.49
CA GLU A 37 -4.65 -4.35 -2.31
C GLU A 37 -4.98 -4.71 -3.78
N THR A 38 -5.26 -3.69 -4.60
CA THR A 38 -5.65 -3.93 -6.00
C THR A 38 -4.48 -4.50 -6.79
N GLY A 39 -4.63 -5.72 -7.30
CA GLY A 39 -3.60 -6.44 -8.06
C GLY A 39 -2.97 -7.60 -7.28
N GLU A 40 -3.26 -7.70 -5.99
CA GLU A 40 -2.85 -8.81 -5.14
C GLU A 40 -3.97 -9.84 -5.03
N VAL A 41 -3.59 -11.12 -4.94
CA VAL A 41 -4.50 -12.25 -4.73
C VAL A 41 -4.56 -12.65 -3.26
N CYS A 42 -3.45 -12.47 -2.54
CA CYS A 42 -3.31 -12.68 -1.10
C CYS A 42 -2.30 -11.67 -0.53
N ASP A 43 -2.33 -11.45 0.77
CA ASP A 43 -1.29 -10.77 1.55
C ASP A 43 -1.40 -11.28 3.00
N ASP A 44 -0.34 -11.90 3.52
CA ASP A 44 -0.29 -12.45 4.88
C ASP A 44 0.60 -11.64 5.85
N GLY A 45 1.00 -10.43 5.44
CA GLY A 45 1.82 -9.54 6.25
C GLY A 45 3.32 -9.76 6.14
N ASN A 46 3.78 -10.57 5.17
CA ASN A 46 5.19 -10.66 4.84
C ASN A 46 5.43 -11.14 3.38
N THR A 47 6.69 -11.35 2.98
CA THR A 47 7.07 -11.81 1.63
C THR A 47 7.90 -13.08 1.66
N VAL A 48 7.73 -13.89 2.71
CA VAL A 48 8.34 -15.22 2.84
C VAL A 48 7.46 -16.19 2.06
N SER A 49 8.04 -16.99 1.18
CA SER A 49 7.28 -18.07 0.54
C SER A 49 7.03 -19.23 1.49
N GLY A 50 5.96 -19.99 1.23
CA GLY A 50 5.67 -21.24 1.93
C GLY A 50 4.89 -21.10 3.24
N ASP A 51 4.36 -19.91 3.53
CA ASP A 51 3.43 -19.64 4.63
C ASP A 51 1.97 -19.46 4.17
N GLY A 52 1.72 -19.58 2.87
CA GLY A 52 0.40 -19.62 2.26
C GLY A 52 0.14 -18.50 1.26
N CYS A 53 1.00 -17.48 1.19
CA CYS A 53 0.97 -16.46 0.15
C CYS A 53 2.31 -16.42 -0.59
N ARG A 54 2.27 -16.22 -1.91
CA ARG A 54 3.49 -16.01 -2.68
C ARG A 54 4.19 -14.75 -2.24
N ALA A 55 5.52 -14.77 -2.30
CA ALA A 55 6.35 -13.59 -2.06
C ALA A 55 6.07 -12.41 -3.03
N ASP A 56 5.36 -12.66 -4.14
CA ASP A 56 4.90 -11.64 -5.08
C ASP A 56 3.39 -11.30 -4.94
N CYS A 57 2.69 -11.92 -3.99
CA CYS A 57 1.26 -11.76 -3.72
C CYS A 57 0.35 -12.03 -4.92
N LYS A 58 0.85 -12.69 -5.99
CA LYS A 58 0.05 -12.98 -7.20
C LYS A 58 -0.69 -14.29 -7.16
N GLY A 59 -0.48 -15.08 -6.12
CA GLY A 59 -1.12 -16.36 -5.91
C GLY A 59 -0.93 -16.82 -4.48
N THR A 60 -1.80 -17.72 -4.05
CA THR A 60 -1.61 -18.48 -2.83
C THR A 60 -0.74 -19.69 -3.13
N GLU A 61 0.10 -20.08 -2.17
CA GLU A 61 0.85 -21.33 -2.23
C GLU A 61 -0.15 -22.48 -2.00
N VAL A 62 -0.62 -23.11 -3.09
CA VAL A 62 -1.51 -24.27 -3.04
C VAL A 62 -1.04 -25.42 -3.93
N CYS A 63 -0.83 -26.56 -3.28
CA CYS A 63 -0.65 -27.86 -3.90
C CYS A 63 -1.63 -28.17 -5.05
N GLY A 64 -1.10 -28.44 -6.24
CA GLY A 64 -1.87 -28.86 -7.42
C GLY A 64 -2.28 -27.72 -8.36
N ASP A 65 -1.78 -26.51 -8.16
CA ASP A 65 -1.93 -25.39 -9.10
C ASP A 65 -0.91 -25.41 -10.27
N GLY A 66 0.08 -26.30 -10.18
CA GLY A 66 1.08 -26.55 -11.21
C GLY A 66 2.34 -25.69 -11.11
N LEU A 67 2.61 -25.06 -9.95
CA LEU A 67 3.80 -24.27 -9.68
C LEU A 67 4.51 -24.79 -8.41
N LYS A 68 5.85 -24.92 -8.44
CA LYS A 68 6.68 -25.21 -7.24
C LYS A 68 6.98 -23.92 -6.53
N ASP A 69 6.28 -23.62 -5.44
CA ASP A 69 6.65 -22.50 -4.60
C ASP A 69 7.56 -22.94 -3.44
N ASP A 70 8.40 -22.01 -2.95
CA ASP A 70 9.39 -22.28 -1.91
C ASP A 70 8.68 -22.58 -0.58
N GLY A 71 8.68 -23.85 -0.16
CA GLY A 71 7.97 -24.33 1.04
C GLY A 71 6.79 -25.26 0.74
N GLU A 72 6.41 -25.38 -0.53
CA GLU A 72 5.53 -26.44 -0.99
C GLU A 72 6.31 -27.74 -1.19
N VAL A 73 5.94 -28.79 -0.45
CA VAL A 73 6.53 -30.13 -0.62
C VAL A 73 6.00 -30.80 -1.89
N CYS A 74 4.89 -30.29 -2.45
CA CYS A 74 4.23 -30.84 -3.62
C CYS A 74 4.13 -29.79 -4.75
N ASP A 75 4.60 -30.16 -5.94
CA ASP A 75 4.31 -29.46 -7.21
C ASP A 75 4.40 -30.38 -8.45
N ASP A 76 4.52 -31.70 -8.27
CA ASP A 76 4.66 -32.67 -9.38
C ASP A 76 3.36 -32.83 -10.22
N GLY A 77 2.41 -31.89 -10.11
CA GLY A 77 1.09 -31.92 -10.76
C GLY A 77 0.05 -32.77 -10.03
N ASN A 78 0.26 -33.10 -8.75
CA ASN A 78 -0.67 -33.86 -7.91
C ASN A 78 -1.09 -33.05 -6.69
N THR A 79 -2.29 -33.31 -6.15
CA THR A 79 -2.86 -32.56 -5.01
C THR A 79 -2.35 -33.04 -3.64
N VAL A 80 -1.21 -33.74 -3.61
CA VAL A 80 -0.56 -34.29 -2.40
C VAL A 80 0.95 -34.29 -2.56
#